data_AF-A0A2H4ZGN9-F1
#
_entry.id   AF-A0A2H4ZGN9-F1
#
_cell.length_a   1.000
_cell.length_b   1.000
_cell.length_c   1.000
_cell.angle_alpha   90.00
_cell.angle_beta   90.00
_cell.angle_gamma   90.00
#
_symmetry.space_group_name_H-M   'P 1'
#
loop_
_entity.id
_entity.type
_entity.pdbx_description
1 polymer ?
#
loop_
_entity_poly.entity_id
_entity_poly.type
_entity_poly.pdbx_seq_one_letter_code
_entity_poly.pdbx_strand_id
1 'polypeptide(L)'
;MGITTALQLARANPAFIRKNFNVVLERTVRELNGESCISLEEAPPPKQQIVCSRSFGERITTYEAMRQAVCQHAERAAEKLRGEHQYCRHISAFIKTSPFAINEPYYGNLATEKLMTPTGHALLPEQDVSGITRH
;
A
#
# COMPACT_ATOMS: atom_id res chain seq x y z
N MET A 1 -7.56 -4.23 27.25
CA MET A 1 -8.00 -5.65 27.17
C MET A 1 -7.00 -6.65 27.76
N GLY A 2 -5.74 -6.28 28.06
CA GLY A 2 -4.87 -7.07 28.94
C GLY A 2 -4.48 -8.47 28.46
N ILE A 3 -4.84 -8.85 27.23
CA ILE A 3 -4.49 -10.13 26.61
C ILE A 3 -3.04 -10.03 26.14
N THR A 4 -2.17 -10.82 26.76
CA THR A 4 -0.73 -10.90 26.43
C THR A 4 -0.31 -12.28 25.94
N THR A 5 -1.22 -13.28 26.00
CA THR A 5 -0.94 -14.65 25.56
C THR A 5 -2.02 -15.18 24.61
N ALA A 6 -1.63 -16.10 23.73
CA ALA A 6 -2.55 -16.77 22.81
C ALA A 6 -3.65 -17.55 23.57
N LEU A 7 -3.33 -18.15 24.72
CA LEU A 7 -4.31 -18.85 25.56
C LEU A 7 -5.38 -17.90 26.13
N GLN A 8 -4.99 -16.68 26.53
CA GLN A 8 -5.95 -15.66 26.96
C GLN A 8 -6.84 -15.21 25.81
N LEU A 9 -6.28 -15.09 24.60
CA LEU A 9 -7.05 -14.77 23.40
C LEU A 9 -8.06 -15.90 23.06
N ALA A 10 -7.64 -17.16 23.12
CA ALA A 10 -8.49 -18.32 22.87
C ALA A 10 -9.69 -18.39 23.83
N ARG A 11 -9.51 -17.96 25.09
CA ARG A 11 -10.58 -17.91 26.11
C ARG A 11 -11.51 -16.70 25.99
N ALA A 12 -11.20 -15.73 25.13
CA ALA A 12 -12.04 -14.55 24.95
C ALA A 12 -13.32 -14.90 24.20
N ASN A 13 -14.43 -14.22 24.52
CA ASN A 13 -15.71 -14.46 23.85
C ASN A 13 -15.63 -13.98 22.37
N PRO A 14 -15.81 -14.87 21.37
CA PRO A 14 -15.72 -14.51 19.95
C PRO A 14 -16.69 -13.40 19.54
N ALA A 15 -17.93 -13.40 20.06
CA ALA A 15 -18.91 -12.36 19.74
C ALA A 15 -18.50 -11.00 20.30
N PHE A 16 -17.87 -10.98 21.49
CA PHE A 16 -17.29 -9.76 22.06
C PHE A 16 -16.10 -9.27 21.21
N ILE A 17 -15.23 -10.18 20.76
CA ILE A 17 -14.09 -9.86 19.90
C ILE A 17 -14.58 -9.29 18.56
N ARG A 18 -15.59 -9.90 17.94
CA ARG A 18 -16.19 -9.44 16.68
C ARG A 18 -16.77 -8.03 16.79
N LYS A 19 -17.43 -7.72 17.91
CA LYS A 19 -18.06 -6.43 18.17
C LYS A 19 -17.05 -5.30 18.42
N ASN A 20 -15.90 -5.62 19.04
CA ASN A 20 -14.90 -4.63 19.45
C ASN A 20 -13.68 -4.57 18.52
N PHE A 21 -13.50 -5.56 17.62
CA PHE A 21 -12.39 -5.65 16.68
C PHE A 21 -12.90 -6.03 15.27
N ASN A 22 -12.23 -6.98 14.60
CA ASN A 22 -12.53 -7.37 13.22
C ASN A 22 -12.86 -8.88 13.12
N VAL A 23 -13.36 -9.29 11.94
CA VAL A 23 -13.70 -10.70 11.67
C VAL A 23 -12.48 -11.61 11.69
N VAL A 24 -11.30 -11.07 11.36
CA VAL A 24 -10.06 -11.84 11.31
C VAL A 24 -9.69 -12.28 12.72
N LEU A 25 -9.75 -11.39 13.71
CA LEU A 25 -9.44 -11.70 15.09
C LEU A 25 -10.47 -12.67 15.71
N GLU A 26 -11.75 -12.55 15.35
CA GLU A 26 -12.76 -13.56 15.73
C GLU A 26 -12.39 -14.94 15.18
N ARG A 27 -12.03 -15.04 13.90
CA ARG A 27 -11.59 -16.30 13.26
C ARG A 27 -10.33 -16.85 13.93
N THR A 28 -9.38 -15.99 14.31
CA THR A 28 -8.19 -16.41 15.06
C THR A 28 -8.56 -17.02 16.42
N VAL A 29 -9.52 -16.45 17.15
CA VAL A 29 -10.00 -17.01 18.42
C VAL A 29 -10.62 -18.39 18.20
N ARG A 30 -11.44 -18.55 17.15
CA ARG A 30 -12.05 -19.84 16.78
C ARG A 30 -11.00 -20.89 16.40
N GLU A 31 -10.02 -20.52 15.59
CA GLU A 31 -8.90 -21.38 15.19
C GLU A 31 -8.08 -21.87 16.39
N LEU A 32 -7.80 -20.98 17.35
CA LEU A 32 -7.12 -21.33 18.60
C LEU A 32 -7.93 -22.33 19.47
N ASN A 33 -9.24 -22.45 19.23
CA ASN A 33 -10.11 -23.44 19.85
C ASN A 33 -10.36 -24.67 18.95
N GLY A 34 -9.63 -24.81 17.85
CA GLY A 34 -9.72 -25.94 16.93
C GLY A 34 -10.86 -25.87 15.91
N GLU A 35 -11.56 -24.74 15.81
CA GLU A 35 -12.51 -24.48 14.72
C GLU A 35 -11.74 -23.95 13.51
N SER A 36 -11.52 -24.78 12.48
CA SER A 36 -10.87 -24.34 11.24
C SER A 36 -11.73 -23.27 10.54
N CYS A 37 -11.29 -22.02 10.67
CA CYS A 37 -11.98 -20.81 10.20
C CYS A 37 -11.13 -20.01 9.22
N ILE A 38 -9.82 -20.28 9.15
CA ILE A 38 -8.90 -19.69 8.19
C ILE A 38 -8.66 -20.75 7.11
N SER A 39 -9.34 -20.61 5.99
CA SER A 39 -9.02 -21.41 4.80
C SER A 39 -7.56 -21.21 4.44
N LEU A 40 -6.82 -22.30 4.19
CA LEU A 40 -5.53 -22.22 3.49
C LEU A 40 -5.81 -21.54 2.14
N GLU A 41 -5.37 -20.30 1.96
CA GLU A 41 -5.47 -19.63 0.67
C GLU A 41 -4.58 -20.40 -0.32
N GLU A 42 -5.20 -21.22 -1.19
CA GLU A 42 -4.50 -22.00 -2.21
C GLU A 42 -3.80 -21.11 -3.24
N ALA A 43 -4.28 -19.87 -3.39
CA ALA A 43 -3.56 -18.78 -4.03
C ALA A 43 -4.07 -17.43 -3.47
N PRO A 44 -3.18 -16.47 -3.18
CA PRO A 44 -3.63 -15.13 -2.83
C PRO A 44 -4.46 -14.55 -3.99
N PRO A 45 -5.55 -13.80 -3.70
CA PRO A 45 -6.36 -13.20 -4.75
C PRO A 45 -5.50 -12.28 -5.64
N PRO A 46 -5.88 -12.10 -6.92
CA PRO A 46 -5.18 -11.18 -7.81
C PRO A 46 -5.00 -9.82 -7.15
N LYS A 47 -3.79 -9.26 -7.20
CA LYS A 47 -3.51 -7.97 -6.56
C LYS A 47 -4.44 -6.92 -7.14
N GLN A 48 -5.06 -6.15 -6.26
CA GLN A 48 -5.92 -5.04 -6.66
C GLN A 48 -5.11 -3.77 -6.94
N GLN A 49 -3.86 -3.71 -6.47
CA GLN A 49 -2.96 -2.57 -6.62
C GLN A 49 -1.50 -3.03 -6.71
N ILE A 50 -0.72 -2.33 -7.53
CA ILE A 50 0.74 -2.45 -7.59
C ILE A 50 1.34 -1.13 -7.14
N VAL A 51 2.12 -1.17 -6.06
CA VAL A 51 2.79 0.00 -5.50
C VAL A 51 4.30 -0.21 -5.54
N CYS A 52 5.01 0.80 -6.07
CA CYS A 52 6.45 0.91 -6.02
C CYS A 52 6.79 2.23 -5.33
N SER A 53 7.14 2.16 -4.04
CA SER A 53 7.57 3.32 -3.27
C SER A 53 8.79 2.95 -2.44
N ARG A 54 9.72 3.90 -2.27
CA ARG A 54 10.82 3.81 -1.32
C ARG A 54 11.09 5.18 -0.72
N SER A 55 11.52 5.18 0.54
CA SER A 55 12.07 6.39 1.15
C SER A 55 13.46 6.66 0.58
N PHE A 56 13.81 7.94 0.44
CA PHE A 56 15.14 8.36 0.06
C PHE A 56 16.04 8.42 1.30
N GLY A 57 17.31 8.03 1.17
CA GLY A 57 18.29 8.13 2.26
C GLY A 57 18.64 9.59 2.60
N GLU A 58 18.51 10.48 1.62
CA GLU A 58 18.69 11.91 1.77
C GLU A 58 17.50 12.66 1.17
N ARG A 59 17.32 13.92 1.58
CA ARG A 59 16.26 14.76 1.05
C ARG A 59 16.53 15.11 -0.41
N ILE A 60 15.60 14.78 -1.30
CA ILE A 60 15.62 15.26 -2.68
C ILE A 60 15.14 16.71 -2.70
N THR A 61 15.97 17.61 -3.23
CA THR A 61 15.71 19.05 -3.32
C THR A 61 15.61 19.56 -4.75
N THR A 62 15.93 18.74 -5.75
CA THR A 62 15.90 19.13 -7.16
C THR A 62 14.77 18.42 -7.90
N TYR A 63 14.15 19.15 -8.83
CA TYR A 63 13.12 18.60 -9.69
C TYR A 63 13.63 17.41 -10.52
N GLU A 64 14.86 17.51 -11.03
CA GLU A 64 15.44 16.47 -11.88
C GLU A 64 15.60 15.14 -11.14
N ALA A 65 16.14 15.17 -9.92
CA ALA A 65 16.30 13.96 -9.11
C ALA A 65 14.92 13.38 -8.72
N MET A 66 13.93 14.22 -8.43
CA MET A 66 12.58 13.76 -8.15
C MET A 66 11.95 13.09 -9.39
N ARG A 67 12.07 13.73 -10.56
CA ARG A 67 11.57 13.21 -11.84
C ARG A 67 12.18 11.85 -12.16
N GLN A 68 13.50 11.72 -12.04
CA GLN A 68 14.21 10.46 -12.26
C GLN A 68 13.71 9.35 -11.32
N ALA A 69 13.49 9.67 -10.04
CA ALA A 69 12.98 8.69 -9.08
C ALA A 69 11.55 8.24 -9.42
N VAL A 70 10.67 9.18 -9.80
CA VAL A 70 9.30 8.86 -10.23
C VAL A 70 9.32 7.97 -11.47
N CYS A 71 10.13 8.29 -12.49
CA CYS A 71 10.30 7.45 -13.69
C CYS A 71 10.75 6.03 -13.32
N GLN A 72 11.76 5.90 -12.46
CA GLN A 72 12.25 4.59 -12.04
C GLN A 72 11.18 3.78 -11.27
N HIS A 73 10.35 4.44 -10.46
CA HIS A 73 9.24 3.78 -9.78
C HIS A 73 8.15 3.34 -10.74
N ALA A 74 7.83 4.18 -11.74
CA ALA A 74 6.88 3.88 -12.79
C ALA A 74 7.32 2.67 -13.65
N GLU A 75 8.58 2.62 -14.06
CA GLU A 75 9.14 1.48 -14.79
C GLU A 75 9.02 0.18 -14.00
N ARG A 76 9.43 0.17 -12.72
CA ARG A 76 9.29 -1.00 -11.86
C ARG A 76 7.83 -1.41 -11.64
N ALA A 77 6.91 -0.45 -11.53
CA ALA A 77 5.49 -0.74 -11.40
C ALA A 77 4.96 -1.41 -12.69
N ALA A 78 5.36 -0.91 -13.85
CA ALA A 78 5.00 -1.49 -15.14
C ALA A 78 5.60 -2.89 -15.33
N GLU A 79 6.83 -3.13 -14.90
CA GLU A 79 7.45 -4.48 -14.91
C GLU A 79 6.64 -5.48 -14.08
N LYS A 80 6.28 -5.11 -12.84
CA LYS A 80 5.42 -5.96 -11.99
C LYS A 80 4.06 -6.22 -12.61
N LEU A 81 3.46 -5.18 -13.19
CA LEU A 81 2.15 -5.27 -13.82
C LEU A 81 2.15 -6.21 -15.04
N ARG A 82 3.21 -6.16 -15.85
CA ARG A 82 3.43 -7.12 -16.95
C ARG A 82 3.71 -8.53 -16.44
N GLY A 83 4.53 -8.67 -15.41
CA GLY A 83 4.86 -9.96 -14.79
C GLY A 83 3.65 -10.65 -14.15
N GLU A 84 2.66 -9.89 -13.70
CA GLU A 84 1.40 -10.38 -13.16
C GLU A 84 0.29 -10.50 -14.22
N HIS A 85 0.60 -10.24 -15.50
CA HIS A 85 -0.36 -10.23 -16.61
C HIS A 85 -1.61 -9.36 -16.35
N GLN A 86 -1.42 -8.25 -15.63
CA GLN A 86 -2.50 -7.32 -15.27
C GLN A 86 -2.46 -6.07 -16.15
N TYR A 87 -3.57 -5.32 -16.12
CA TYR A 87 -3.72 -4.01 -16.75
C TYR A 87 -4.30 -3.02 -15.74
N CYS A 88 -3.85 -1.77 -15.77
CA CYS A 88 -4.38 -0.72 -14.88
C CYS A 88 -5.06 0.39 -15.68
N ARG A 89 -6.12 0.97 -15.10
CA ARG A 89 -6.74 2.21 -15.59
C ARG A 89 -6.44 3.42 -14.70
N HIS A 90 -5.97 3.19 -13.49
CA HIS A 90 -5.69 4.24 -12.52
C HIS A 90 -4.21 4.19 -12.17
N ILE A 91 -3.52 5.31 -12.41
CA ILE A 91 -2.13 5.49 -12.01
C ILE A 91 -2.10 6.61 -10.99
N SER A 92 -1.27 6.49 -9.97
CA SER A 92 -1.09 7.56 -8.99
C SER A 92 0.37 7.65 -8.56
N ALA A 93 0.83 8.88 -8.35
CA ALA A 93 2.13 9.18 -7.78
C ALA A 93 1.94 10.06 -6.55
N PHE A 94 2.68 9.73 -5.49
CA PHE A 94 2.62 10.47 -4.24
C PHE A 94 4.02 10.82 -3.76
N ILE A 95 4.14 11.98 -3.12
CA ILE A 95 5.35 12.43 -2.45
C ILE A 95 4.98 12.78 -1.02
N LYS A 96 5.80 12.35 -0.07
CA LYS A 96 5.64 12.66 1.36
C LYS A 96 6.99 13.02 1.95
N THR A 97 7.05 14.02 2.81
CA THR A 97 8.21 14.23 3.68
C THR A 97 8.14 13.27 4.87
N SER A 98 9.29 13.07 5.53
CA SER A 98 9.36 12.16 6.68
C SER A 98 8.47 12.67 7.82
N PRO A 99 7.53 11.85 8.34
CA PRO A 99 6.77 12.22 9.54
C PRO A 99 7.65 12.22 10.80
N PHE A 100 8.89 11.72 10.71
CA PHE A 100 9.86 11.67 11.81
C PHE A 100 10.85 12.84 11.76
N ALA A 101 10.74 13.76 10.79
CA ALA A 101 11.56 14.96 10.74
C ALA A 101 11.14 15.90 11.88
N ILE A 102 12.01 16.07 12.87
CA ILE A 102 11.78 16.95 14.01
C ILE A 102 11.90 18.41 13.53
N ASN A 103 10.92 19.26 13.88
CA ASN A 103 10.85 20.67 13.51
C ASN A 103 10.69 20.98 12.01
N GLU A 104 10.27 20.01 11.19
CA GLU A 104 9.91 20.27 9.80
C GLU A 104 8.41 20.06 9.57
N PRO A 105 7.76 20.91 8.75
CA PRO A 105 6.38 20.69 8.37
C PRO A 105 6.25 19.40 7.55
N TYR A 106 5.33 18.54 7.97
CA TYR A 106 4.93 17.39 7.17
C TYR A 106 4.24 17.86 5.90
N TYR A 107 4.70 17.33 4.77
CA TYR A 107 4.14 17.57 3.44
C TYR A 107 3.75 16.24 2.83
N GLY A 108 2.60 16.23 2.16
CA GLY A 108 2.11 15.08 1.42
C GLY A 108 1.28 15.54 0.24
N ASN A 109 1.58 15.02 -0.94
CA ASN A 109 0.82 15.29 -2.16
C ASN A 109 0.59 13.99 -2.94
N LEU A 110 -0.51 13.95 -3.69
CA LEU A 110 -0.95 12.82 -4.51
C LEU A 110 -1.51 13.38 -5.83
N ALA A 111 -0.92 12.95 -6.94
CA ALA A 111 -1.53 13.11 -8.26
C ALA A 111 -2.03 11.75 -8.75
N THR A 112 -3.21 11.75 -9.36
CA THR A 112 -3.87 10.55 -9.86
C THR A 112 -4.40 10.83 -11.25
N GLU A 113 -4.15 9.89 -12.17
CA GLU A 113 -4.66 9.94 -13.52
C GLU A 113 -5.46 8.68 -13.85
N LYS A 114 -6.49 8.88 -14.67
CA LYS A 114 -7.35 7.80 -15.17
C LYS A 114 -7.15 7.62 -16.67
N LEU A 115 -6.59 6.50 -17.05
CA LEU A 115 -6.39 6.13 -18.44
C LEU A 115 -7.71 5.76 -19.11
N MET A 116 -7.86 6.22 -20.35
CA MET A 116 -9.00 5.91 -21.21
C MET A 116 -9.09 4.40 -21.47
N THR A 117 -7.97 3.75 -21.72
CA THR A 117 -7.83 2.31 -21.92
C THR A 117 -6.93 1.68 -20.84
N PRO A 118 -7.22 0.45 -20.38
CA PRO A 118 -6.30 -0.26 -19.50
C PRO A 118 -4.95 -0.50 -20.20
N THR A 119 -3.82 -0.17 -19.56
CA THR A 119 -2.49 -0.37 -20.16
C THR A 119 -1.56 -1.17 -19.26
N GLY A 120 -0.61 -1.86 -19.93
CA GLY A 120 0.55 -2.53 -19.33
C GLY A 120 1.74 -1.59 -19.04
N HIS A 121 1.55 -0.29 -19.27
CA HIS A 121 2.59 0.73 -19.25
C HIS A 121 2.21 1.83 -18.27
N ALA A 122 2.98 2.00 -17.21
CA ALA A 122 2.74 3.02 -16.19
C ALA A 122 3.39 4.37 -16.59
N LEU A 123 3.15 4.86 -17.81
CA LEU A 123 3.63 6.19 -18.18
C LEU A 123 2.71 7.24 -17.57
N LEU A 124 3.24 7.99 -16.59
CA LEU A 124 2.61 9.23 -16.14
C LEU A 124 2.92 10.32 -17.18
N PRO A 125 1.92 11.11 -17.63
CA PRO A 125 2.17 12.30 -18.44
C PRO A 125 3.18 13.22 -17.73
N GLU A 126 4.17 13.75 -18.46
CA GLU A 126 5.19 14.64 -17.86
C GLU A 126 4.59 15.88 -17.18
N GLN A 127 3.39 16.29 -17.59
CA GLN A 127 2.65 17.40 -17.02
C GLN A 127 2.28 17.17 -15.55
N ASP A 128 2.02 15.92 -15.14
CA ASP A 128 1.59 15.60 -13.78
C ASP A 128 2.75 15.55 -12.79
N VAL A 129 3.94 15.14 -13.24
CA VAL A 129 5.15 15.13 -12.38
C VAL A 129 5.51 16.55 -11.94
N SER A 130 5.27 17.54 -12.80
CA SER A 130 5.45 18.96 -12.46
C SER A 130 4.49 19.43 -11.35
N GLY A 131 3.27 18.89 -11.30
CA GLY A 131 2.26 19.23 -10.28
C GLY A 131 2.58 18.67 -8.89
N ILE A 132 3.27 17.53 -8.81
CA ILE A 132 3.64 16.91 -7.53
C ILE A 132 4.88 17.59 -6.91
N THR A 133 5.76 18.15 -7.75
CA THR A 133 7.07 18.69 -7.34
C THR A 133 7.08 20.21 -7.11
N ARG A 134 5.97 20.91 -7.35
CA ARG A 134 5.83 22.32 -6.94
C ARG A 134 5.64 22.39 -5.43
N HIS A 135 6.75 22.49 -4.66
CA HIS A 135 6.97 23.35 -3.49
C HIS A 135 8.15 22.89 -2.62
#